data_AF-A0A1G6L246-F1
#
_entry.id   AF-A0A1G6L246-F1
#
_cell.length_a   1.000
_cell.length_b   1.000
_cell.length_c   1.000
_cell.angle_alpha   90.00
_cell.angle_beta   90.00
_cell.angle_gamma   90.00
#
_symmetry.space_group_name_H-M   'P 1'
#
loop_
_entity.id
_entity.type
_entity.pdbx_description
1 polymer ?
#
loop_
_entity_poly.entity_id
_entity_poly.type
_entity_poly.pdbx_seq_one_letter_code
_entity_poly.pdbx_strand_id
1 'polypeptide(L)' 'MSRPRKVTHTYTLQTGWQKASEGPLTPELADVLRGRGVSMVRARRGLFDVREISLLNDPAPR' A
#
# COMPACT_ATOMS: atom_id res chain seq x y z
N MET A 1 19.87 -2.97 5.75
CA MET A 1 18.43 -3.23 5.91
C MET A 1 17.64 -2.27 5.02
N SER A 2 16.79 -2.76 4.12
CA SER A 2 15.96 -1.89 3.27
C SER A 2 14.87 -1.24 4.11
N ARG A 3 14.79 0.09 4.14
CA ARG A 3 13.72 0.82 4.84
C ARG A 3 12.36 0.45 4.24
N PRO A 4 11.34 0.06 5.03
CA PRO A 4 10.04 -0.30 4.49
C PRO A 4 9.35 0.91 3.86
N ARG A 5 8.59 0.69 2.78
CA ARG A 5 7.83 1.74 2.10
C ARG A 5 6.68 2.18 3.01
N LYS A 6 6.40 3.47 3.12
CA LYS A 6 5.23 3.97 3.85
C LYS A 6 4.07 4.22 2.90
N VAL A 7 2.88 3.73 3.23
CA VAL A 7 1.64 4.01 2.49
C VAL A 7 1.33 5.49 2.60
N THR A 8 1.11 6.14 1.46
CA THR A 8 0.79 7.58 1.34
C THR A 8 -0.57 7.82 0.70
N HIS A 9 -1.05 6.87 -0.11
CA HIS A 9 -2.37 6.90 -0.72
C HIS A 9 -2.90 5.47 -0.84
N THR A 10 -4.21 5.34 -0.75
CA THR A 10 -4.96 4.10 -1.00
C THR A 10 -5.85 4.32 -2.21
N TYR A 11 -6.14 3.24 -2.92
CA TYR A 11 -7.03 3.25 -4.07
C TYR A 11 -8.12 2.21 -3.86
N THR A 12 -9.36 2.63 -4.08
CA THR A 12 -10.52 1.74 -4.16
C THR A 12 -11.18 1.89 -5.53
N LEU A 13 -11.90 0.86 -5.97
CA LEU A 13 -12.67 0.93 -7.21
C LEU A 13 -13.84 1.93 -7.15
N GLN A 14 -14.29 2.27 -5.94
CA GLN A 14 -15.45 3.15 -5.74
C GLN A 14 -15.05 4.63 -5.69
N THR A 15 -13.95 4.95 -5.02
CA THR A 15 -13.53 6.34 -4.72
C THR A 15 -12.28 6.78 -5.47
N GLY A 16 -11.56 5.86 -6.11
CA GLY A 16 -10.27 6.14 -6.73
C GLY A 16 -9.17 6.39 -5.69
N TRP A 17 -8.19 7.23 -6.04
CA TRP A 17 -7.06 7.54 -5.16
C TRP A 17 -7.46 8.48 -4.02
N GLN A 18 -7.19 8.05 -2.80
CA GLN A 18 -7.39 8.82 -1.58
C GLN A 18 -6.08 8.92 -0.79
N LYS A 19 -5.82 10.09 -0.21
CA LYS A 19 -4.64 10.31 0.62
C LYS A 19 -4.80 9.54 1.94
N ALA A 20 -3.78 8.77 2.31
CA ALA A 20 -3.80 7.92 3.50
C ALA A 20 -2.39 7.81 4.10
N SER A 21 -2.23 7.89 5.42
CA SER A 21 -0.92 7.77 6.07
C SER A 21 -0.92 6.60 7.06
N GLU A 22 -1.05 5.39 6.53
CA GLU A 22 -1.26 4.15 7.30
C GLU A 22 0.03 3.54 7.87
N GLY A 23 1.20 4.15 7.59
CA GLY A 23 2.50 3.67 8.09
C GLY A 23 3.24 2.75 7.12
N PRO A 24 4.23 1.97 7.60
CA PRO A 24 4.98 1.02 6.76
C PRO A 24 4.06 -0.04 6.12
N LEU A 25 4.21 -0.28 4.82
CA LEU A 25 3.53 -1.35 4.11
C LEU A 25 4.14 -2.69 4.52
N THR A 26 3.50 -3.35 5.47
CA THR A 26 3.78 -4.73 5.90
C THR A 26 2.69 -5.67 5.37
N PRO A 27 2.90 -7.00 5.36
CA PRO A 27 1.86 -7.96 5.00
C PRO A 27 0.58 -7.79 5.83
N GLU A 28 0.71 -7.54 7.14
CA GLU A 28 -0.43 -7.37 8.04
C GLU A 28 -1.22 -6.10 7.70
N LEU A 29 -0.53 -4.99 7.39
CA LEU A 29 -1.21 -3.77 6.95
C LEU A 29 -1.88 -3.97 5.58
N ALA A 30 -1.25 -4.71 4.67
CA ALA A 30 -1.83 -5.04 3.37
C ALA A 30 -3.14 -5.84 3.55
N ASP A 31 -3.17 -6.82 4.44
CA ASP A 31 -4.38 -7.60 4.75
C ASP A 31 -5.51 -6.71 5.31
N VAL A 32 -5.18 -5.82 6.26
CA VAL A 32 -6.14 -4.85 6.82
C VAL A 32 -6.70 -3.95 5.73
N LEU A 33 -5.85 -3.45 4.83
CA LEU A 33 -6.27 -2.57 3.72
C LEU A 33 -7.14 -3.32 2.71
N ARG A 34 -6.82 -4.59 2.39
CA ARG A 34 -7.70 -5.44 1.56
C ARG A 34 -9.06 -5.64 2.21
N GLY A 35 -9.12 -5.89 3.51
CA GLY A 35 -10.37 -6.01 4.26
C GLY A 35 -11.23 -4.73 4.24
N ARG A 36 -10.62 -3.56 4.06
CA ARG A 36 -11.29 -2.27 3.86
C ARG A 36 -11.72 -2.01 2.41
N GLY A 37 -11.49 -2.94 1.49
CA GLY A 37 -11.80 -2.79 0.06
C GLY A 37 -10.76 -2.01 -0.74
N VAL A 38 -9.57 -1.78 -0.19
CA VAL A 38 -8.45 -1.16 -0.92
C VAL A 38 -7.83 -2.18 -1.86
N SER A 39 -7.75 -1.83 -3.15
CA SER A 39 -7.18 -2.69 -4.19
C SER A 39 -5.73 -2.33 -4.54
N MET A 40 -5.33 -1.07 -4.30
CA MET A 40 -3.99 -0.58 -4.60
C MET A 40 -3.51 0.44 -3.56
N VAL A 41 -2.21 0.55 -3.37
CA VAL A 41 -1.59 1.55 -2.51
C VAL A 41 -0.45 2.25 -3.21
N ARG A 42 -0.28 3.54 -2.95
CA ARG A 42 0.92 4.28 -3.31
C ARG A 42 1.81 4.37 -2.08
N ALA A 43 2.98 3.75 -2.15
CA ALA A 43 3.92 3.67 -1.04
C ALA A 43 5.27 4.30 -1.38
N ARG A 44 5.85 5.04 -0.44
CA ARG A 44 7.08 5.83 -0.59
C ARG A 44 8.21 5.29 0.28
N ARG A 45 9.42 5.20 -0.27
CA ARG A 45 10.68 4.94 0.44
C ARG A 45 11.66 6.08 0.17
N GLY A 46 12.03 6.84 1.19
CA GLY A 46 12.88 8.03 0.99
C GLY A 46 12.17 9.12 0.19
N LEU A 47 12.93 10.02 -0.46
CA LEU A 47 12.34 11.20 -1.08
C LEU A 47 11.70 10.94 -2.45
N PHE A 48 12.26 10.05 -3.26
CA PHE A 48 11.92 9.90 -4.69
C PHE A 48 11.44 8.51 -5.10
N ASP A 49 11.60 7.48 -4.27
CA ASP A 49 11.13 6.11 -4.59
C ASP A 49 9.68 5.97 -4.13
N VAL A 50 8.76 6.32 -5.03
CA VAL A 50 7.31 6.12 -4.88
C VAL A 50 6.89 5.01 -5.83
N ARG A 51 6.11 4.04 -5.31
CA ARG A 51 5.56 2.94 -6.11
C ARG A 51 4.08 2.75 -5.86
N GLU A 52 3.37 2.36 -6.90
CA GLU A 52 2.01 1.84 -6.81
C GLU A 52 2.10 0.32 -6.71
N ILE A 53 1.42 -0.24 -5.70
CA ILE A 53 1.49 -1.66 -5.35
C ILE A 53 0.05 -2.15 -5.32
N SER A 54 -0.24 -3.16 -6.14
CA SER A 54 -1.53 -3.84 -6.12
C SER A 54 -1.60 -4.75 -4.90
N LEU A 55 -2.67 -4.61 -4.12
CA LEU A 55 -2.96 -5.50 -3.00
C LEU A 55 -3.73 -6.75 -3.46
N LEU A 56 -4.31 -6.74 -4.66
CA LEU A 56 -5.09 -7.86 -5.19
C LEU A 56 -4.23 -9.04 -5.66
N ASN A 57 -3.00 -8.76 -6.08
CA ASN A 57 -2.08 -9.72 -6.68
C ASN A 57 -0.78 -9.89 -5.90
N ASP A 58 -0.70 -9.39 -4.65
CA ASP A 58 0.55 -9.48 -3.91
C ASP A 58 0.88 -10.96 -3.68
N PRO A 59 1.93 -11.52 -4.32
CA PRO A 59 2.29 -12.90 -4.09
C PRO A 59 2.72 -12.97 -2.63
N ALA A 60 2.02 -13.77 -1.83
CA ALA A 60 2.42 -14.06 -0.46
C ALA A 60 3.93 -14.36 -0.45
N PRO A 61 4.73 -13.70 0.41
CA PRO A 61 6.15 -14.00 0.49
C PRO A 61 6.28 -15.49 0.86
N ARG A 62 6.82 -16.30 -0.06
CA ARG A 62 7.25 -17.67 0.24
C ARG A 62 8.48 -17.66 1.13
#